data_AF-A0A3M1SAL9-F1
#
_entry.id   AF-A0A3M1SAL9-F1
#
_cell.length_a   1.000
_cell.length_b   1.000
_cell.length_c   1.000
_cell.angle_alpha   90.00
_cell.angle_beta   90.00
_cell.angle_gamma   90.00
#
_symmetry.space_group_name_H-M   'P 1'
#
loop_
_entity.id
_entity.type
_entity.pdbx_description
1 polymer ?
#
loop_
_entity_poly.entity_id
_entity_poly.type
_entity_poly.pdbx_seq_one_letter_code
_entity_poly.pdbx_strand_id
1 'polypeptide(L)'
;AKVAYLTNDHLGSPRILTDANGSVISRRDFHPFGEEIGTLAVAPGSPQPRTAALGYQSDSVRQKFTGYERDIEADLDYAQARMYAYNLGRFNSPDPVRMLKARIAEPQHWNLYVYGRNNPVVMVDVAGEFPYTFYVRSFAPPGAFSRSGFHDDGRGFSTDTSSETTSRIQQKVTIDPAIQSVRDYQVTSSPTVWKGIIQAVETPTGYVTEYAFHVQNEFSIARVKTEYSGQNAIIKRIPFIGNAITPAIDVQATIVIAENTKIGQVVVSVNITGDRFPATEAFISDQKGNKVFIVGANAYGNPWNGLPGNPRLPVASASILINIDNEGNFTGVVYKGKKYSVDDWNKYALSTEVQIEDRENQRCNCLQ
;
A
#
# COMPACT_ATOMS: atom_id res chain seq x y z
N ALA A 1 26.76 17.59 12.26
CA ALA A 1 26.09 16.29 12.46
C ALA A 1 26.75 15.26 11.55
N LYS A 2 27.05 14.05 12.04
CA LYS A 2 27.42 12.93 11.17
C LYS A 2 26.12 12.35 10.61
N VAL A 3 26.03 12.21 9.29
CA VAL A 3 24.89 11.61 8.59
C VAL A 3 25.28 10.18 8.21
N ALA A 4 24.41 9.23 8.49
CA ALA A 4 24.54 7.84 8.07
C ALA A 4 23.31 7.43 7.26
N TYR A 5 23.52 6.69 6.18
CA TYR A 5 22.49 6.17 5.30
C TYR A 5 22.35 4.67 5.53
N LEU A 6 21.12 4.20 5.75
CA LEU A 6 20.80 2.81 6.07
C LEU A 6 20.35 2.08 4.80
N THR A 7 21.05 1.01 4.44
CA THR A 7 20.59 0.05 3.44
C THR A 7 19.97 -1.14 4.14
N ASN A 8 18.68 -1.38 3.90
CA ASN A 8 17.92 -2.43 4.58
C ASN A 8 17.79 -3.71 3.72
N ASP A 9 17.55 -4.85 4.37
CA ASP A 9 17.12 -6.08 3.68
C ASP A 9 15.61 -6.10 3.38
N HIS A 10 15.13 -7.20 2.79
CA HIS A 10 13.72 -7.36 2.40
C HIS A 10 12.75 -7.37 3.59
N LEU A 11 13.27 -7.53 4.81
CA LEU A 11 12.51 -7.50 6.06
C LEU A 11 12.59 -6.13 6.76
N GLY A 12 13.33 -5.18 6.19
CA GLY A 12 13.53 -3.85 6.78
C GLY A 12 14.68 -3.77 7.79
N SER A 13 15.46 -4.84 7.97
CA SER A 13 16.61 -4.81 8.89
C SER A 13 17.78 -4.04 8.25
N PRO A 14 18.37 -3.03 8.92
CA PRO A 14 19.56 -2.36 8.39
C PRO A 14 20.73 -3.32 8.27
N ARG A 15 21.34 -3.42 7.07
CA ARG A 15 22.47 -4.31 6.77
C ARG A 15 23.77 -3.59 6.57
N ILE A 16 23.72 -2.42 5.93
CA ILE A 16 24.90 -1.63 5.59
C ILE A 16 24.63 -0.17 5.93
N LEU A 17 25.52 0.42 6.71
CA LEU A 17 25.55 1.84 7.02
C LEU A 17 26.63 2.49 6.18
N THR A 18 26.30 3.56 5.46
CA THR A 18 27.27 4.35 4.70
C THR A 18 27.27 5.81 5.14
N ASP A 19 28.40 6.49 4.98
CA ASP A 19 28.51 7.93 5.19
C ASP A 19 28.09 8.73 3.94
N ALA A 20 28.16 10.06 4.02
CA ALA A 20 27.82 10.96 2.91
C ALA A 20 28.71 10.82 1.68
N ASN A 21 29.87 10.18 1.78
CA ASN A 21 30.77 9.91 0.67
C ASN A 21 30.60 8.47 0.13
N GLY A 22 29.63 7.71 0.64
CA GLY A 22 29.39 6.32 0.26
C GLY A 22 30.38 5.33 0.88
N SER A 23 31.21 5.74 1.84
CA SER A 23 32.10 4.83 2.57
C SER A 23 31.30 4.03 3.59
N VAL A 24 31.60 2.72 3.70
CA VAL A 24 30.92 1.83 4.64
C VAL A 24 31.37 2.14 6.07
N ILE A 25 30.42 2.53 6.91
CA ILE A 25 30.60 2.74 8.35
C ILE A 25 30.55 1.40 9.07
N SER A 26 29.47 0.65 8.86
CA SER A 26 29.30 -0.69 9.46
C SER A 26 28.46 -1.61 8.57
N ARG A 27 28.64 -2.91 8.78
CA ARG A 27 27.85 -4.00 8.24
C ARG A 27 27.37 -4.87 9.37
N ARG A 28 26.18 -5.44 9.20
CA ARG A 28 25.60 -6.37 10.15
C ARG A 28 24.72 -7.39 9.46
N ASP A 29 24.73 -8.59 10.02
CA ASP A 29 23.90 -9.69 9.58
C ASP A 29 23.12 -10.26 10.74
N PHE A 30 21.99 -10.88 10.46
CA PHE A 30 21.12 -11.46 11.48
C PHE A 30 20.84 -12.94 11.21
N HIS A 31 20.77 -13.73 12.28
CA HIS A 31 20.11 -15.02 12.27
C HIS A 31 18.61 -14.84 11.98
N PRO A 32 17.89 -15.90 11.59
CA PRO A 32 16.48 -15.80 11.21
C PRO A 32 15.60 -15.10 12.24
N PHE A 33 15.89 -15.22 13.54
CA PHE A 33 15.11 -14.61 14.62
C PHE A 33 15.69 -13.29 15.18
N GLY A 34 16.70 -12.72 14.52
CA GLY A 34 17.16 -11.36 14.84
C GLY A 34 18.35 -11.25 15.79
N GLU A 35 18.92 -12.38 16.22
CA GLU A 35 20.26 -12.37 16.80
C GLU A 35 21.26 -11.87 15.75
N GLU A 36 22.12 -10.95 16.15
CA GLU A 36 23.15 -10.44 15.25
C GLU A 36 24.29 -11.44 15.13
N ILE A 37 24.67 -11.73 13.89
CA ILE A 37 25.80 -12.62 13.59
C ILE A 37 27.08 -11.82 13.78
N GLY A 38 27.75 -12.05 14.91
CA GLY A 38 29.02 -11.41 15.24
C GLY A 38 30.18 -11.85 14.32
N THR A 39 31.34 -11.23 14.53
CA THR A 39 32.60 -11.67 13.92
C THR A 39 32.98 -13.04 14.49
N LEU A 40 33.00 -14.07 13.65
CA LEU A 40 33.36 -15.43 14.09
C LEU A 40 34.84 -15.50 14.48
N ALA A 41 35.13 -16.22 15.57
CA ALA A 41 36.51 -16.55 15.93
C ALA A 41 37.16 -17.39 14.81
N VAL A 42 38.46 -17.18 14.58
CA VAL A 42 39.21 -17.83 13.51
C VAL A 42 39.29 -19.34 13.76
N ALA A 43 38.49 -20.13 13.05
CA ALA A 43 38.73 -21.56 12.90
C ALA A 43 39.73 -21.77 11.75
N PRO A 44 40.86 -22.48 11.96
CA PRO A 44 41.81 -22.78 10.90
C PRO A 44 41.11 -23.48 9.73
N GLY A 45 41.23 -22.92 8.52
CA GLY A 45 40.65 -23.50 7.30
C GLY A 45 39.23 -23.05 6.93
N SER A 46 38.59 -22.17 7.70
CA SER A 46 37.29 -21.58 7.35
C SER A 46 37.46 -20.25 6.58
N PRO A 47 36.86 -20.07 5.39
CA PRO A 47 36.81 -18.76 4.73
C PRO A 47 36.08 -17.77 5.62
N GLN A 48 36.74 -16.69 6.05
CA GLN A 48 36.14 -15.68 6.93
C GLN A 48 35.06 -14.87 6.18
N PRO A 49 33.76 -15.01 6.49
CA PRO A 49 32.74 -14.24 5.78
C PRO A 49 32.49 -12.85 6.40
N ARG A 50 32.88 -12.64 7.67
CA ARG A 50 32.54 -11.43 8.46
C ARG A 50 33.73 -10.96 9.30
N THR A 51 34.45 -9.97 8.81
CA THR A 51 35.64 -9.40 9.47
C THR A 51 35.48 -7.90 9.69
N ALA A 52 36.20 -7.35 10.67
CA ALA A 52 36.25 -5.90 10.90
C ALA A 52 36.77 -5.15 9.66
N ALA A 53 37.71 -5.74 8.90
CA ALA A 53 38.22 -5.16 7.65
C ALA A 53 37.15 -4.99 6.56
N LEU A 54 36.10 -5.81 6.59
CA LEU A 54 34.94 -5.70 5.67
C LEU A 54 33.85 -4.77 6.21
N GLY A 55 34.05 -4.17 7.38
CA GLY A 55 33.11 -3.28 8.05
C GLY A 55 32.15 -3.96 9.02
N TYR A 56 32.31 -5.24 9.36
CA TYR A 56 31.52 -5.87 10.43
C TYR A 56 32.03 -5.41 11.80
N GLN A 57 31.48 -4.30 12.29
CA GLN A 57 31.88 -3.64 13.53
C GLN A 57 30.67 -2.98 14.20
N SER A 58 30.81 -2.61 15.47
CA SER A 58 29.76 -1.95 16.22
C SER A 58 29.45 -0.55 15.69
N ASP A 59 28.19 -0.15 15.84
CA ASP A 59 27.67 1.17 15.49
C ASP A 59 26.67 1.63 16.56
N SER A 60 26.22 2.90 16.44
CA SER A 60 25.26 3.51 17.36
C SER A 60 23.81 3.43 16.89
N VAL A 61 23.51 2.72 15.79
CA VAL A 61 22.14 2.61 15.27
C VAL A 61 21.36 1.63 16.12
N ARG A 62 20.26 2.08 16.69
CA ARG A 62 19.46 1.24 17.59
C ARG A 62 18.47 0.35 16.85
N GLN A 63 18.14 0.69 15.60
CA GLN A 63 17.29 -0.10 14.72
C GLN A 63 18.05 -1.35 14.28
N LYS A 64 17.57 -2.52 14.69
CA LYS A 64 18.22 -3.81 14.44
C LYS A 64 17.31 -4.69 13.57
N PHE A 65 16.94 -5.87 14.05
CA PHE A 65 16.18 -6.83 13.27
C PHE A 65 14.79 -6.29 12.94
N THR A 66 14.42 -6.33 11.66
CA THR A 66 13.13 -5.86 11.14
C THR A 66 12.82 -4.38 11.44
N GLY A 67 13.85 -3.60 11.78
CA GLY A 67 13.74 -2.18 12.09
C GLY A 67 13.38 -1.87 13.56
N TYR A 68 13.16 -2.87 14.41
CA TYR A 68 12.88 -2.64 15.82
C TYR A 68 14.04 -1.97 16.55
N GLU A 69 13.73 -1.16 17.55
CA GLU A 69 14.74 -0.53 18.41
C GLU A 69 15.22 -1.54 19.46
N ARG A 70 16.50 -1.92 19.41
CA ARG A 70 17.11 -2.79 20.41
C ARG A 70 17.47 -2.01 21.66
N ASP A 71 16.87 -2.42 22.76
CA ASP A 71 17.29 -2.06 24.11
C ASP A 71 18.36 -3.05 24.59
N ILE A 72 19.60 -2.57 24.64
CA ILE A 72 20.77 -3.36 25.04
C ILE A 72 20.76 -3.62 26.56
N GLU A 73 20.10 -2.80 27.36
CA GLU A 73 20.03 -3.01 28.82
C GLU A 73 19.08 -4.16 29.18
N ALA A 74 18.03 -4.35 28.38
CA ALA A 74 17.02 -5.38 28.60
C ALA A 74 17.21 -6.63 27.74
N ASP A 75 18.13 -6.60 26.75
CA ASP A 75 18.27 -7.62 25.69
C ASP A 75 16.93 -7.89 24.95
N LEU A 76 16.19 -6.81 24.68
CA LEU A 76 14.88 -6.86 24.03
C LEU A 76 14.80 -5.86 22.88
N ASP A 77 14.04 -6.22 21.85
CA ASP A 77 13.72 -5.35 20.73
C ASP A 77 12.31 -4.78 20.92
N TYR A 78 12.16 -3.46 20.91
CA TYR A 78 10.86 -2.79 21.01
C TYR A 78 10.10 -2.92 19.70
N ALA A 79 9.18 -3.88 19.66
CA ALA A 79 8.26 -4.14 18.56
C ALA A 79 6.93 -3.38 18.74
N GLN A 80 7.00 -2.19 19.35
CA GLN A 80 5.89 -1.27 19.63
C GLN A 80 4.80 -1.86 20.54
N ALA A 81 3.94 -2.73 20.03
CA ALA A 81 2.87 -3.36 20.82
C ALA A 81 3.42 -4.32 21.89
N ARG A 82 4.61 -4.90 21.67
CA ARG A 82 5.26 -5.85 22.58
C ARG A 82 6.77 -5.68 22.57
N MET A 83 7.45 -6.28 23.55
CA MET A 83 8.90 -6.43 23.52
C MET A 83 9.25 -7.82 22.98
N TYR A 84 10.13 -7.85 21.99
CA TYR A 84 10.58 -9.06 21.30
C TYR A 84 11.92 -9.52 21.86
N ALA A 85 11.98 -10.77 22.33
CA ALA A 85 13.22 -11.39 22.77
C ALA A 85 13.90 -12.07 21.58
N TYR A 86 14.77 -11.33 20.89
CA TYR A 86 15.47 -11.80 19.68
C TYR A 86 16.31 -13.05 19.93
N ASN A 87 16.88 -13.19 21.14
CA ASN A 87 17.64 -14.34 21.60
C ASN A 87 16.79 -15.59 21.88
N LEU A 88 15.47 -15.44 22.06
CA LEU A 88 14.54 -16.54 22.31
C LEU A 88 13.62 -16.81 21.11
N GLY A 89 13.67 -15.96 20.08
CA GLY A 89 12.82 -16.02 18.90
C GLY A 89 11.32 -15.85 19.19
N ARG A 90 10.96 -15.09 20.23
CA ARG A 90 9.57 -14.94 20.70
C ARG A 90 9.35 -13.61 21.42
N PHE A 91 8.09 -13.21 21.55
CA PHE A 91 7.71 -12.07 22.39
C PHE A 91 7.89 -12.42 23.88
N ASN A 92 8.18 -11.42 24.70
CA ASN A 92 8.34 -11.59 26.15
C ASN A 92 6.99 -11.50 26.91
N SER A 93 5.94 -11.08 26.22
CA SER A 93 4.57 -10.98 26.71
C SER A 93 3.62 -11.69 25.75
N PRO A 94 2.52 -12.27 26.25
CA PRO A 94 1.52 -12.84 25.38
C PRO A 94 0.90 -11.73 24.52
N ASP A 95 0.59 -12.07 23.26
CA ASP A 95 -0.27 -11.29 22.38
C ASP A 95 -1.54 -10.86 23.15
N PRO A 96 -1.84 -9.55 23.29
CA PRO A 96 -3.01 -9.06 24.02
C PRO A 96 -4.35 -9.41 23.35
N VAL A 97 -4.33 -10.04 22.17
CA VAL A 97 -5.53 -10.54 21.49
C VAL A 97 -6.21 -11.67 22.27
N ARG A 98 -7.55 -11.58 22.41
CA ARG A 98 -8.39 -12.62 23.06
C ARG A 98 -8.35 -13.96 22.31
N MET A 99 -8.25 -15.07 23.06
CA MET A 99 -8.44 -16.44 22.56
C MET A 99 -9.89 -16.67 22.11
N LEU A 100 -10.20 -16.41 20.83
CA LEU A 100 -11.51 -16.68 20.22
C LEU A 100 -11.60 -18.12 19.69
N LYS A 101 -12.82 -18.64 19.50
CA LYS A 101 -13.07 -19.98 18.94
C LYS A 101 -12.34 -20.25 17.62
N ALA A 102 -12.11 -19.22 16.79
CA ALA A 102 -11.35 -19.33 15.55
C ALA A 102 -9.85 -19.66 15.78
N ARG A 103 -9.22 -19.14 16.85
CA ARG A 103 -7.84 -19.49 17.22
C ARG A 103 -7.75 -20.93 17.76
N ILE A 104 -8.83 -21.46 18.35
CA ILE A 104 -8.88 -22.87 18.80
C ILE A 104 -8.79 -23.83 17.60
N ALA A 105 -9.33 -23.45 16.44
CA ALA A 105 -9.35 -24.28 15.24
C ALA A 105 -7.96 -24.48 14.60
N GLU A 106 -6.99 -23.61 14.89
CA GLU A 106 -5.64 -23.71 14.34
C GLU A 106 -4.59 -23.72 15.48
N PRO A 107 -4.02 -24.89 15.82
CA PRO A 107 -3.13 -25.05 16.97
C PRO A 107 -1.90 -24.11 16.98
N GLN A 108 -1.47 -23.65 15.81
CA GLN A 108 -0.33 -22.71 15.71
C GLN A 108 -0.64 -21.33 16.31
N HIS A 109 -1.93 -20.95 16.41
CA HIS A 109 -2.39 -19.70 17.02
C HIS A 109 -2.52 -19.75 18.54
N TRP A 110 -2.30 -20.91 19.16
CA TRP A 110 -2.40 -21.05 20.61
C TRP A 110 -1.20 -20.45 21.32
N ASN A 111 -0.06 -20.38 20.63
CA ASN A 111 1.16 -19.79 21.19
C ASN A 111 1.15 -18.27 20.98
N LEU A 112 0.65 -17.55 21.98
CA LEU A 112 0.57 -16.08 22.00
C LEU A 112 1.94 -15.38 22.05
N TYR A 113 3.02 -16.13 22.22
CA TYR A 113 4.39 -15.59 22.24
C TYR A 113 5.10 -15.72 20.89
N VAL A 114 4.51 -16.41 19.91
CA VAL A 114 5.21 -16.77 18.68
C VAL A 114 5.51 -15.53 17.82
N TYR A 115 6.72 -15.46 17.27
CA TYR A 115 7.10 -14.45 16.28
C TYR A 115 7.01 -15.02 14.87
N GLY A 116 6.37 -14.29 13.94
CA GLY A 116 6.29 -14.63 12.52
C GLY A 116 5.82 -16.07 12.24
N ARG A 117 4.94 -16.64 13.08
CA ARG A 117 4.51 -18.06 13.05
C ARG A 117 5.67 -19.08 12.95
N ASN A 118 6.82 -18.78 13.56
CA ASN A 118 8.07 -19.53 13.43
C ASN A 118 8.68 -19.58 12.02
N ASN A 119 8.31 -18.67 11.12
CA ASN A 119 8.95 -18.49 9.81
C ASN A 119 9.42 -17.03 9.61
N PRO A 120 10.45 -16.60 10.35
CA PRO A 120 10.87 -15.19 10.40
C PRO A 120 11.67 -14.73 9.17
N VAL A 121 11.90 -15.63 8.19
CA VAL A 121 12.57 -15.30 6.92
C VAL A 121 11.61 -14.68 5.91
N VAL A 122 10.33 -15.06 6.01
CA VAL A 122 9.26 -14.67 5.07
C VAL A 122 8.17 -13.86 5.78
N MET A 123 7.90 -14.16 7.06
CA MET A 123 6.87 -13.48 7.84
C MET A 123 7.53 -12.58 8.87
N VAL A 124 7.25 -11.27 8.78
CA VAL A 124 7.71 -10.28 9.74
C VAL A 124 6.51 -9.67 10.41
N ASP A 125 6.56 -9.61 11.73
CA ASP A 125 5.55 -8.95 12.54
C ASP A 125 5.94 -7.47 12.72
N VAL A 126 6.07 -6.69 11.63
CA VAL A 126 6.78 -5.37 11.60
C VAL A 126 6.36 -4.40 12.72
N ALA A 127 5.22 -4.62 13.38
CA ALA A 127 4.74 -3.84 14.52
C ALA A 127 3.73 -4.53 15.47
N GLY A 128 3.30 -5.77 15.22
CA GLY A 128 2.09 -6.32 15.83
C GLY A 128 0.78 -5.90 15.13
N GLU A 129 0.82 -5.61 13.82
CA GLU A 129 -0.19 -4.76 13.13
C GLU A 129 -0.69 -5.26 11.77
N PHE A 130 -1.71 -4.56 11.24
CA PHE A 130 -2.50 -4.88 10.06
C PHE A 130 -2.32 -3.82 8.95
N PRO A 131 -1.31 -3.95 8.08
CA PRO A 131 -1.08 -3.00 7.02
C PRO A 131 -2.11 -3.16 5.88
N TYR A 132 -2.74 -2.06 5.47
CA TYR A 132 -3.70 -2.06 4.37
C TYR A 132 -3.12 -1.39 3.12
N THR A 133 -3.14 -2.10 2.00
CA THR A 133 -2.65 -1.56 0.72
C THR A 133 -3.81 -1.03 -0.10
N PHE A 134 -3.78 0.26 -0.40
CA PHE A 134 -4.73 0.92 -1.27
C PHE A 134 -4.23 0.96 -2.69
N TYR A 135 -5.14 0.74 -3.63
CA TYR A 135 -4.91 0.85 -5.07
C TYR A 135 -5.85 1.90 -5.63
N VAL A 136 -5.31 2.82 -6.42
CA VAL A 136 -6.08 3.78 -7.23
C VAL A 136 -5.61 3.65 -8.66
N ARG A 137 -6.53 3.38 -9.60
CA ARG A 137 -6.18 3.10 -10.99
C ARG A 137 -7.02 3.93 -11.94
N SER A 138 -6.39 4.39 -13.01
CA SER A 138 -7.05 4.91 -14.19
C SER A 138 -6.89 3.91 -15.34
N PHE A 139 -7.99 3.47 -15.92
CA PHE A 139 -8.01 2.50 -17.02
C PHE A 139 -9.01 2.92 -18.10
N ALA A 140 -8.67 2.62 -19.35
CA ALA A 140 -9.50 2.82 -20.51
C ALA A 140 -10.43 1.60 -20.70
N PRO A 141 -11.75 1.74 -20.51
CA PRO A 141 -12.68 0.64 -20.79
C PRO A 141 -12.76 0.33 -22.31
N PRO A 142 -13.33 -0.82 -22.70
CA PRO A 142 -13.53 -1.17 -24.11
C PRO A 142 -14.17 -0.03 -24.90
N GLY A 143 -13.52 0.38 -25.98
CA GLY A 143 -14.00 1.44 -26.87
C GLY A 143 -13.67 2.87 -26.42
N ALA A 144 -12.99 3.06 -25.28
CA ALA A 144 -12.63 4.39 -24.76
C ALA A 144 -11.79 5.24 -25.73
N PHE A 145 -11.05 4.59 -26.63
CA PHE A 145 -10.20 5.23 -27.64
C PHE A 145 -10.72 5.05 -29.08
N SER A 146 -12.00 4.71 -29.26
CA SER A 146 -12.60 4.45 -30.57
C SER A 146 -12.18 5.47 -31.63
N ARG A 147 -11.70 4.99 -32.79
CA ARG A 147 -11.24 5.76 -33.96
C ARG A 147 -9.87 6.47 -33.85
N SER A 148 -9.15 6.36 -32.72
CA SER A 148 -7.82 6.96 -32.56
C SER A 148 -6.65 6.01 -32.90
N GLY A 149 -6.91 4.70 -32.93
CA GLY A 149 -5.90 3.65 -33.13
C GLY A 149 -5.14 3.26 -31.86
N PHE A 150 -5.40 3.91 -30.71
CA PHE A 150 -4.88 3.51 -29.41
C PHE A 150 -5.67 2.32 -28.86
N HIS A 151 -4.96 1.39 -28.22
CA HIS A 151 -5.55 0.26 -27.51
C HIS A 151 -6.07 0.71 -26.14
N ASP A 152 -7.23 0.20 -25.75
CA ASP A 152 -7.79 0.37 -24.41
C ASP A 152 -7.26 -0.72 -23.44
N ASP A 153 -7.74 -0.79 -22.19
CA ASP A 153 -7.36 -1.86 -21.25
C ASP A 153 -8.23 -3.12 -21.43
N GLY A 154 -9.24 -3.09 -22.30
CA GLY A 154 -10.09 -4.24 -22.62
C GLY A 154 -10.88 -4.81 -21.44
N ARG A 155 -11.03 -4.06 -20.35
CA ARG A 155 -11.61 -4.55 -19.09
C ARG A 155 -12.62 -3.59 -18.46
N GLY A 156 -13.41 -4.13 -17.53
CA GLY A 156 -14.22 -3.34 -16.60
C GLY A 156 -13.50 -3.09 -15.27
N PHE A 157 -14.27 -2.62 -14.29
CA PHE A 157 -13.81 -2.50 -12.91
C PHE A 157 -13.36 -3.86 -12.36
N SER A 158 -12.31 -3.84 -11.54
CA SER A 158 -11.75 -5.07 -10.98
C SER A 158 -10.96 -4.77 -9.71
N THR A 159 -10.79 -5.79 -8.87
CA THR A 159 -9.80 -5.79 -7.78
C THR A 159 -8.57 -6.64 -8.11
N ASP A 160 -8.51 -7.28 -9.27
CA ASP A 160 -7.37 -8.10 -9.66
C ASP A 160 -6.10 -7.25 -9.82
N THR A 161 -5.00 -7.73 -9.24
CA THR A 161 -3.68 -7.09 -9.23
C THR A 161 -2.64 -7.92 -9.99
N SER A 162 -3.07 -8.95 -10.73
CA SER A 162 -2.20 -9.72 -11.61
C SER A 162 -1.59 -8.85 -12.72
N SER A 163 -0.51 -9.32 -13.33
CA SER A 163 0.11 -8.67 -14.49
C SER A 163 -0.82 -8.54 -15.70
N GLU A 164 -1.88 -9.35 -15.76
CA GLU A 164 -2.84 -9.36 -16.87
C GLU A 164 -3.85 -8.21 -16.78
N THR A 165 -4.08 -7.68 -15.58
CA THR A 165 -5.00 -6.54 -15.38
C THR A 165 -4.27 -5.23 -15.65
N THR A 166 -4.36 -4.75 -16.90
CA THR A 166 -3.69 -3.52 -17.34
C THR A 166 -4.37 -2.25 -16.84
N SER A 167 -3.62 -1.14 -16.71
CA SER A 167 -4.16 0.19 -16.42
C SER A 167 -3.32 1.26 -17.10
N ARG A 168 -3.93 2.40 -17.44
CA ARG A 168 -3.17 3.56 -17.95
C ARG A 168 -2.21 4.07 -16.88
N ILE A 169 -2.70 4.24 -15.66
CA ILE A 169 -1.88 4.52 -14.48
C ILE A 169 -2.44 3.72 -13.30
N GLN A 170 -1.56 3.10 -12.53
CA GLN A 170 -1.88 2.45 -11.26
C GLN A 170 -0.98 3.03 -10.18
N GLN A 171 -1.59 3.47 -9.09
CA GLN A 171 -0.93 3.88 -7.87
C GLN A 171 -1.25 2.87 -6.77
N LYS A 172 -0.26 2.54 -5.95
CA LYS A 172 -0.48 1.87 -4.67
C LYS A 172 0.19 2.60 -3.51
N VAL A 173 -0.39 2.48 -2.32
CA VAL A 173 0.17 2.97 -1.06
C VAL A 173 -0.24 2.03 0.07
N THR A 174 0.69 1.66 0.93
CA THR A 174 0.41 0.89 2.14
C THR A 174 0.29 1.83 3.32
N ILE A 175 -0.84 1.75 4.03
CA ILE A 175 -1.15 2.59 5.18
C ILE A 175 -1.33 1.68 6.39
N ASP A 176 -0.65 2.02 7.48
CA ASP A 176 -0.84 1.41 8.77
C ASP A 176 -1.27 2.49 9.77
N PRO A 177 -2.57 2.56 10.13
CA PRO A 177 -3.06 3.60 11.01
C PRO A 177 -2.58 3.44 12.45
N ALA A 178 -2.23 2.22 12.89
CA ALA A 178 -1.88 1.94 14.27
C ALA A 178 -0.47 2.46 14.62
N ILE A 179 0.54 2.21 13.78
CA ILE A 179 1.89 2.82 13.90
C ILE A 179 2.05 4.17 13.24
N GLN A 180 1.01 4.69 12.61
CA GLN A 180 1.10 5.97 11.92
C GLN A 180 2.12 5.93 10.76
N SER A 181 2.03 4.90 9.92
CA SER A 181 2.97 4.68 8.81
C SER A 181 2.29 4.78 7.44
N VAL A 182 3.01 5.38 6.49
CA VAL A 182 2.70 5.34 5.05
C VAL A 182 3.95 4.83 4.32
N ARG A 183 3.84 3.73 3.58
CA ARG A 183 4.97 3.08 2.89
C ARG A 183 4.55 2.41 1.58
N ASP A 184 5.52 1.76 0.92
CA ASP A 184 5.35 0.99 -0.32
C ASP A 184 4.66 1.73 -1.46
N TYR A 185 4.81 3.05 -1.46
CA TYR A 185 4.24 3.94 -2.44
C TYR A 185 4.86 3.70 -3.82
N GLN A 186 4.04 3.33 -4.81
CA GLN A 186 4.50 3.07 -6.17
C GLN A 186 3.46 3.55 -7.18
N VAL A 187 3.93 4.09 -8.31
CA VAL A 187 3.10 4.44 -9.47
C VAL A 187 3.67 3.78 -10.70
N THR A 188 2.83 3.08 -11.44
CA THR A 188 3.21 2.36 -12.66
C THR A 188 2.18 2.61 -13.76
N SER A 189 2.55 2.31 -15.00
CA SER A 189 1.68 2.36 -16.17
C SER A 189 1.83 1.05 -16.96
N SER A 190 0.75 0.59 -17.59
CA SER A 190 0.86 -0.44 -18.61
C SER A 190 1.34 0.16 -19.94
N PRO A 191 1.98 -0.64 -20.82
CA PRO A 191 2.45 -0.14 -22.11
C PRO A 191 1.35 0.51 -22.94
N THR A 192 1.73 1.54 -23.70
CA THR A 192 0.85 2.12 -24.71
C THR A 192 1.06 1.39 -26.04
N VAL A 193 -0.05 0.93 -26.62
CA VAL A 193 -0.09 0.26 -27.92
C VAL A 193 -0.88 1.12 -28.89
N TRP A 194 -0.29 1.39 -30.06
CA TRP A 194 -0.95 2.09 -31.15
C TRP A 194 -0.89 1.24 -32.42
N LYS A 195 -2.05 0.94 -33.00
CA LYS A 195 -2.20 0.11 -34.21
C LYS A 195 -1.45 -1.24 -34.13
N GLY A 196 -1.48 -1.90 -32.97
CA GLY A 196 -0.89 -3.22 -32.77
C GLY A 196 0.63 -3.24 -32.53
N ILE A 197 1.28 -2.08 -32.41
CA ILE A 197 2.71 -1.97 -32.09
C ILE A 197 2.84 -1.45 -30.66
N ILE A 198 3.50 -2.21 -29.78
CA ILE A 198 3.93 -1.73 -28.45
C ILE A 198 4.96 -0.62 -28.70
N GLN A 199 4.61 0.61 -28.35
CA GLN A 199 5.40 1.76 -28.79
C GLN A 199 6.13 2.49 -27.66
N ALA A 200 5.66 2.43 -26.41
CA ALA A 200 6.42 2.91 -25.26
C ALA A 200 5.72 2.63 -23.91
N VAL A 201 6.51 2.58 -22.85
CA VAL A 201 6.06 2.73 -21.45
C VAL A 201 6.51 4.11 -21.00
N GLU A 202 5.59 4.96 -20.54
CA GLU A 202 5.94 6.21 -19.87
C GLU A 202 6.03 5.97 -18.37
N THR A 203 6.97 6.62 -17.69
CA THR A 203 7.02 6.61 -16.23
C THR A 203 6.07 7.70 -15.71
N PRO A 204 4.86 7.36 -15.23
CA PRO A 204 3.98 8.34 -14.61
C PRO A 204 4.66 8.93 -13.36
N THR A 205 4.29 10.15 -13.02
CA THR A 205 4.65 10.76 -11.74
C THR A 205 3.53 10.53 -10.73
N GLY A 206 3.87 10.57 -9.45
CA GLY A 206 2.89 10.66 -8.40
C GLY A 206 3.53 10.71 -7.04
N TYR A 207 2.79 11.23 -6.07
CA TYR A 207 3.28 11.50 -4.73
C TYR A 207 2.21 11.22 -3.68
N VAL A 208 2.63 10.87 -2.47
CA VAL A 208 1.84 11.13 -1.27
C VAL A 208 2.07 12.59 -0.91
N THR A 209 1.04 13.43 -1.02
CA THR A 209 1.17 14.88 -0.85
C THR A 209 0.90 15.35 0.57
N GLU A 210 0.11 14.58 1.32
CA GLU A 210 -0.25 14.89 2.71
C GLU A 210 -0.58 13.59 3.43
N TYR A 211 -0.19 13.48 4.69
CA TYR A 211 -0.72 12.47 5.58
C TYR A 211 -0.82 13.00 7.01
N ALA A 212 -1.85 12.56 7.72
CA ALA A 212 -2.07 12.88 9.12
C ALA A 212 -2.60 11.65 9.85
N PHE A 213 -2.18 11.50 11.09
CA PHE A 213 -2.61 10.42 11.97
C PHE A 213 -3.15 10.99 13.27
N HIS A 214 -4.21 10.39 13.77
CA HIS A 214 -4.71 10.69 15.10
C HIS A 214 -5.47 9.49 15.67
N VAL A 215 -5.61 9.46 16.99
CA VAL A 215 -6.42 8.46 17.69
C VAL A 215 -7.64 9.15 18.27
N GLN A 216 -8.83 8.61 18.01
CA GLN A 216 -10.08 9.16 18.54
C GLN A 216 -11.07 8.03 18.85
N ASN A 217 -11.64 8.02 20.05
CA ASN A 217 -12.64 7.01 20.47
C ASN A 217 -12.19 5.56 20.19
N GLU A 218 -10.91 5.25 20.49
CA GLU A 218 -10.28 3.94 20.23
C GLU A 218 -10.09 3.58 18.75
N PHE A 219 -10.36 4.50 17.82
CA PHE A 219 -9.98 4.34 16.43
C PHE A 219 -8.59 4.93 16.19
N SER A 220 -7.72 4.14 15.59
CA SER A 220 -6.50 4.61 14.93
C SER A 220 -6.88 5.13 13.55
N ILE A 221 -6.69 6.42 13.30
CA ILE A 221 -7.18 7.09 12.10
C ILE A 221 -6.01 7.62 11.31
N ALA A 222 -5.97 7.30 10.02
CA ALA A 222 -5.05 7.87 9.05
C ALA A 222 -5.84 8.57 7.94
N ARG A 223 -5.42 9.79 7.60
CA ARG A 223 -5.84 10.50 6.40
C ARG A 223 -4.62 10.64 5.52
N VAL A 224 -4.67 10.09 4.30
CA VAL A 224 -3.58 10.10 3.34
C VAL A 224 -4.08 10.63 2.02
N LYS A 225 -3.36 11.60 1.46
CA LYS A 225 -3.66 12.21 0.18
C LYS A 225 -2.61 11.81 -0.83
N THR A 226 -3.05 11.27 -1.94
CA THR A 226 -2.18 10.79 -3.02
C THR A 226 -2.56 11.45 -4.33
N GLU A 227 -1.56 11.63 -5.19
CA GLU A 227 -1.72 12.22 -6.52
C GLU A 227 -0.91 11.40 -7.52
N TYR A 228 -1.44 11.22 -8.74
CA TYR A 228 -0.64 10.76 -9.87
C TYR A 228 -0.97 11.54 -11.13
N SER A 229 0.04 11.66 -11.99
CA SER A 229 -0.04 12.31 -13.29
C SER A 229 0.74 11.53 -14.34
N GLY A 230 0.24 11.44 -15.57
CA GLY A 230 0.99 10.82 -16.66
C GLY A 230 0.43 11.16 -18.02
N GLN A 231 1.32 11.33 -19.00
CA GLN A 231 0.95 11.63 -20.38
C GLN A 231 0.99 10.36 -21.24
N ASN A 232 0.54 10.50 -22.48
CA ASN A 232 0.69 9.43 -23.45
C ASN A 232 2.14 9.38 -23.95
N ALA A 233 2.76 8.21 -23.80
CA ALA A 233 4.16 7.98 -24.14
C ALA A 233 4.50 8.24 -25.63
N ILE A 234 3.52 8.07 -26.53
CA ILE A 234 3.71 8.08 -27.99
C ILE A 234 3.53 9.48 -28.56
N ILE A 235 2.48 10.19 -28.15
CA ILE A 235 2.21 11.53 -28.62
C ILE A 235 2.68 12.51 -27.55
N LYS A 236 3.93 12.95 -27.62
CA LYS A 236 4.39 14.11 -26.82
C LYS A 236 4.04 15.44 -27.49
N ARG A 237 3.70 15.43 -28.78
CA ARG A 237 3.31 16.59 -29.61
C ARG A 237 2.45 16.14 -30.81
N ILE A 238 1.32 16.80 -31.09
CA ILE A 238 0.40 16.41 -32.18
C ILE A 238 0.87 17.05 -33.52
N PRO A 239 1.20 16.28 -34.58
CA PRO A 239 1.85 16.81 -35.79
C PRO A 239 1.02 17.78 -36.65
N PHE A 240 -0.29 17.90 -36.42
CA PHE A 240 -1.20 18.70 -37.24
C PHE A 240 -1.91 19.83 -36.47
N ILE A 241 -1.66 19.95 -35.16
CA ILE A 241 -2.25 20.98 -34.28
C ILE A 241 -1.13 21.64 -33.47
N GLY A 242 -0.19 22.33 -34.15
CA GLY A 242 0.81 23.20 -33.51
C GLY A 242 1.43 22.70 -32.19
N ASN A 243 1.56 23.59 -31.20
CA ASN A 243 2.08 23.32 -29.85
C ASN A 243 1.09 22.53 -28.95
N ALA A 244 0.28 21.62 -29.48
CA ALA A 244 -0.63 20.81 -28.64
C ALA A 244 0.16 19.72 -27.90
N ILE A 245 0.21 19.85 -26.57
CA ILE A 245 0.70 18.88 -25.59
C ILE A 245 -0.42 17.85 -25.39
N THR A 246 -0.10 16.56 -25.37
CA THR A 246 -1.10 15.56 -24.98
C THR A 246 -1.48 15.79 -23.52
N PRO A 247 -2.77 15.99 -23.20
CA PRO A 247 -3.21 16.18 -21.84
C PRO A 247 -2.75 15.02 -20.95
N ALA A 248 -2.29 15.34 -19.75
CA ALA A 248 -2.00 14.33 -18.74
C ALA A 248 -3.31 13.81 -18.15
N ILE A 249 -3.30 12.59 -17.65
CA ILE A 249 -4.30 12.11 -16.68
C ILE A 249 -3.84 12.63 -15.33
N ASP A 250 -4.64 13.47 -14.68
CA ASP A 250 -4.37 14.00 -13.35
C ASP A 250 -5.43 13.52 -12.36
N VAL A 251 -5.03 12.70 -11.37
CA VAL A 251 -5.95 12.16 -10.36
C VAL A 251 -5.38 12.35 -8.96
N GLN A 252 -6.24 12.78 -8.05
CA GLN A 252 -5.98 12.93 -6.63
C GLN A 252 -6.97 12.06 -5.84
N ALA A 253 -6.47 11.26 -4.92
CA ALA A 253 -7.28 10.50 -3.98
C ALA A 253 -7.01 10.95 -2.55
N THR A 254 -8.07 11.23 -1.80
CA THR A 254 -8.03 11.35 -0.34
C THR A 254 -8.56 10.06 0.25
N ILE A 255 -7.69 9.34 0.95
CA ILE A 255 -7.99 8.09 1.64
C ILE A 255 -8.08 8.41 3.13
N VAL A 256 -9.17 8.01 3.75
CA VAL A 256 -9.32 8.01 5.21
C VAL A 256 -9.59 6.59 5.65
N ILE A 257 -8.75 6.09 6.53
CA ILE A 257 -8.91 4.78 7.16
C ILE A 257 -8.99 4.99 8.68
N ALA A 258 -10.00 4.40 9.29
CA ALA A 258 -10.21 4.40 10.73
C ALA A 258 -10.35 2.96 11.20
N GLU A 259 -9.32 2.47 11.88
CA GLU A 259 -9.26 1.10 12.38
C GLU A 259 -9.60 1.05 13.87
N ASN A 260 -10.46 0.11 14.25
CA ASN A 260 -10.67 -0.28 15.63
C ASN A 260 -10.60 -1.81 15.73
N THR A 261 -9.45 -2.30 16.16
CA THR A 261 -9.15 -3.72 16.32
C THR A 261 -9.96 -4.37 17.46
N LYS A 262 -10.43 -3.60 18.44
CA LYS A 262 -11.23 -4.13 19.56
C LYS A 262 -12.60 -4.61 19.13
N ILE A 263 -13.21 -3.90 18.18
CA ILE A 263 -14.53 -4.25 17.61
C ILE A 263 -14.41 -4.98 16.27
N GLY A 264 -13.18 -5.18 15.77
CA GLY A 264 -12.90 -5.86 14.51
C GLY A 264 -13.43 -5.10 13.30
N GLN A 265 -13.26 -3.77 13.26
CA GLN A 265 -13.79 -2.94 12.18
C GLN A 265 -12.75 -1.97 11.64
N VAL A 266 -12.81 -1.78 10.34
CA VAL A 266 -12.10 -0.74 9.60
C VAL A 266 -13.11 0.04 8.80
N VAL A 267 -13.20 1.35 9.03
CA VAL A 267 -13.99 2.25 8.18
C VAL A 267 -13.04 2.86 7.16
N VAL A 268 -13.40 2.73 5.89
CA VAL A 268 -12.60 3.21 4.78
C VAL A 268 -13.42 4.18 3.95
N SER A 269 -12.90 5.38 3.77
CA SER A 269 -13.48 6.40 2.91
C SER A 269 -12.46 6.82 1.85
N VAL A 270 -12.86 6.79 0.59
CA VAL A 270 -12.03 7.27 -0.52
C VAL A 270 -12.80 8.35 -1.27
N ASN A 271 -12.14 9.48 -1.50
CA ASN A 271 -12.64 10.58 -2.31
C ASN A 271 -11.65 10.86 -3.44
N ILE A 272 -12.10 10.75 -4.68
CA ILE A 272 -11.29 10.92 -5.89
C ILE A 272 -11.72 12.20 -6.59
N THR A 273 -10.74 13.03 -6.91
CA THR A 273 -10.90 14.23 -7.73
C THR A 273 -9.87 14.26 -8.85
N GLY A 274 -10.14 15.02 -9.91
CA GLY A 274 -9.24 15.17 -11.04
C GLY A 274 -9.99 14.97 -12.35
N ASP A 275 -9.27 14.44 -13.33
CA ASP A 275 -9.83 14.16 -14.65
C ASP A 275 -10.90 13.08 -14.59
N ARG A 276 -11.89 13.23 -15.47
CA ARG A 276 -13.00 12.28 -15.58
C ARG A 276 -12.80 11.30 -16.73
N PHE A 277 -11.70 11.41 -17.45
CA PHE A 277 -11.28 10.43 -18.44
C PHE A 277 -9.85 9.99 -18.10
N PRO A 278 -9.50 8.70 -18.20
CA PRO A 278 -10.36 7.56 -18.52
C PRO A 278 -11.21 7.13 -17.30
N ALA A 279 -11.61 5.87 -17.18
CA ALA A 279 -12.32 5.40 -15.99
C ALA A 279 -11.36 5.33 -14.80
N THR A 280 -11.84 5.55 -13.58
CA THR A 280 -11.03 5.51 -12.36
C THR A 280 -11.65 4.59 -11.32
N GLU A 281 -10.83 3.86 -10.57
CA GLU A 281 -11.28 2.95 -9.51
C GLU A 281 -10.36 2.97 -8.30
N ALA A 282 -10.90 2.61 -7.15
CA ALA A 282 -10.14 2.38 -5.94
C ALA A 282 -10.64 1.16 -5.15
N PHE A 283 -9.68 0.43 -4.59
CA PHE A 283 -9.91 -0.74 -3.75
C PHE A 283 -8.78 -0.90 -2.74
N ILE A 284 -9.00 -1.73 -1.73
CA ILE A 284 -8.08 -1.98 -0.62
C ILE A 284 -7.77 -3.48 -0.54
N SER A 285 -6.55 -3.82 -0.13
CA SER A 285 -6.11 -5.18 0.17
C SER A 285 -5.62 -5.27 1.60
N ASP A 286 -5.90 -6.39 2.25
CA ASP A 286 -5.25 -6.78 3.50
C ASP A 286 -3.94 -7.54 3.22
N GLN A 287 -3.21 -7.86 4.28
CA GLN A 287 -1.98 -8.65 4.29
C GLN A 287 -2.13 -10.09 3.81
N LYS A 288 -3.33 -10.66 3.83
CA LYS A 288 -3.62 -12.00 3.28
C LYS A 288 -3.93 -11.96 1.80
N GLY A 289 -4.06 -10.76 1.23
CA GLY A 289 -4.34 -10.53 -0.17
C GLY A 289 -5.83 -10.55 -0.52
N ASN A 290 -6.73 -10.58 0.48
CA ASN A 290 -8.15 -10.35 0.26
C ASN A 290 -8.35 -8.89 -0.14
N LYS A 291 -9.24 -8.66 -1.11
CA LYS A 291 -9.43 -7.33 -1.69
C LYS A 291 -10.88 -6.92 -1.61
N VAL A 292 -11.12 -5.65 -1.31
CA VAL A 292 -12.45 -5.06 -1.21
C VAL A 292 -12.53 -3.87 -2.14
N PHE A 293 -13.43 -3.93 -3.13
CA PHE A 293 -13.72 -2.80 -4.00
C PHE A 293 -14.37 -1.66 -3.20
N ILE A 294 -13.93 -0.42 -3.40
CA ILE A 294 -14.45 0.74 -2.65
C ILE A 294 -15.32 1.61 -3.56
N VAL A 295 -14.77 2.06 -4.69
CA VAL A 295 -15.45 3.01 -5.57
C VAL A 295 -14.91 2.96 -6.99
N GLY A 296 -15.77 3.24 -7.98
CA GLY A 296 -15.39 3.42 -9.37
C GLY A 296 -16.13 4.60 -10.02
N ALA A 297 -15.54 5.16 -11.06
CA ALA A 297 -16.12 6.17 -11.95
C ALA A 297 -15.85 5.77 -13.41
N ASN A 298 -16.90 5.75 -14.22
CA ASN A 298 -16.82 5.46 -15.65
C ASN A 298 -16.12 6.62 -16.37
N ALA A 299 -15.50 6.30 -17.51
CA ALA A 299 -14.89 7.33 -18.35
C ALA A 299 -15.95 8.31 -18.86
N TYR A 300 -15.74 9.60 -18.63
CA TYR A 300 -16.60 10.67 -19.13
C TYR A 300 -16.09 11.16 -20.49
N GLY A 301 -16.91 11.00 -21.52
CA GLY A 301 -16.61 11.51 -22.85
C GLY A 301 -15.41 10.81 -23.49
N ASN A 302 -14.40 11.59 -23.87
CA ASN A 302 -13.24 11.12 -24.62
C ASN A 302 -12.00 11.96 -24.26
N PRO A 303 -10.78 11.58 -24.71
CA PRO A 303 -9.54 12.28 -24.35
C PRO A 303 -9.53 13.78 -24.63
N TRP A 304 -10.31 14.26 -25.61
CA TRP A 304 -10.37 15.68 -25.99
C TRP A 304 -11.28 16.53 -25.10
N ASN A 305 -12.19 15.89 -24.36
CA ASN A 305 -13.18 16.57 -23.52
C ASN A 305 -13.00 16.28 -22.02
N GLY A 306 -12.38 15.15 -21.67
CA GLY A 306 -12.29 14.67 -20.29
C GLY A 306 -10.92 14.83 -19.62
N LEU A 307 -9.89 15.22 -20.38
CA LEU A 307 -8.53 15.49 -19.89
C LEU A 307 -8.13 16.99 -19.97
N PRO A 308 -8.56 17.79 -20.96
CA PRO A 308 -8.10 19.18 -21.03
C PRO A 308 -8.69 20.06 -19.93
N GLY A 309 -7.83 20.87 -19.33
CA GLY A 309 -8.16 21.73 -18.19
C GLY A 309 -7.79 21.03 -16.89
N ASN A 310 -7.43 21.81 -15.87
CA ASN A 310 -7.05 21.28 -14.56
C ASN A 310 -8.16 21.46 -13.51
N PRO A 311 -9.40 20.99 -13.73
CA PRO A 311 -10.39 21.07 -12.68
C PRO A 311 -10.21 19.84 -11.78
N ARG A 312 -9.92 20.05 -10.49
CA ARG A 312 -10.06 19.03 -9.43
C ARG A 312 -11.54 18.67 -9.27
N LEU A 313 -12.15 18.14 -10.34
CA LEU A 313 -13.55 17.79 -10.39
C LEU A 313 -13.76 16.59 -9.49
N PRO A 314 -14.87 16.50 -8.76
CA PRO A 314 -15.17 15.27 -8.07
C PRO A 314 -15.49 14.19 -9.11
N VAL A 315 -14.80 13.07 -8.99
CA VAL A 315 -14.84 11.89 -9.87
C VAL A 315 -15.66 10.80 -9.21
N ALA A 316 -15.23 10.35 -8.02
CA ALA A 316 -15.88 9.27 -7.29
C ALA A 316 -15.67 9.44 -5.78
N SER A 317 -16.63 9.01 -4.97
CA SER A 317 -16.41 8.90 -3.53
C SER A 317 -17.29 7.83 -2.90
N ALA A 318 -16.74 7.07 -1.95
CA ALA A 318 -17.50 6.12 -1.17
C ALA A 318 -16.91 5.98 0.24
N SER A 319 -17.76 5.55 1.17
CA SER A 319 -17.37 5.11 2.50
C SER A 319 -17.99 3.74 2.77
N ILE A 320 -17.16 2.80 3.22
CA ILE A 320 -17.55 1.44 3.54
C ILE A 320 -17.00 1.04 4.90
N LEU A 321 -17.75 0.19 5.60
CA LEU A 321 -17.29 -0.46 6.82
C LEU A 321 -16.90 -1.89 6.48
N ILE A 322 -15.67 -2.26 6.81
CA ILE A 322 -15.13 -3.59 6.59
C ILE A 322 -14.94 -4.24 7.96
N ASN A 323 -15.49 -5.43 8.13
CA ASN A 323 -15.19 -6.24 9.31
C ASN A 323 -13.85 -6.95 9.07
N ILE A 324 -13.00 -6.93 10.09
CA ILE A 324 -11.71 -7.62 10.10
C ILE A 324 -11.72 -8.72 11.15
N ASP A 325 -10.96 -9.78 10.90
CA ASP A 325 -10.62 -10.74 11.96
C ASP A 325 -9.55 -10.16 12.89
N ASN A 326 -9.13 -10.96 13.86
CA ASN A 326 -8.10 -10.58 14.83
C ASN A 326 -6.68 -10.54 14.23
N GLU A 327 -6.54 -10.86 12.96
CA GLU A 327 -5.31 -10.73 12.18
C GLU A 327 -5.41 -9.56 11.20
N GLY A 328 -6.47 -8.75 11.26
CA GLY A 328 -6.70 -7.62 10.35
C GLY A 328 -7.18 -8.02 8.98
N ASN A 329 -7.48 -9.30 8.73
CA ASN A 329 -7.91 -9.75 7.42
C ASN A 329 -9.39 -9.45 7.23
N PHE A 330 -9.78 -9.06 6.02
CA PHE A 330 -11.17 -8.75 5.69
C PHE A 330 -12.05 -10.00 5.78
N THR A 331 -13.11 -9.91 6.56
CA THR A 331 -14.11 -10.99 6.75
C THR A 331 -15.46 -10.68 6.12
N GLY A 332 -15.74 -9.41 5.85
CA GLY A 332 -16.95 -9.00 5.15
C GLY A 332 -17.14 -7.49 5.15
N VAL A 333 -18.11 -7.02 4.39
CA VAL A 333 -18.42 -5.59 4.23
C VAL A 333 -19.81 -5.30 4.75
N VAL A 334 -19.96 -4.21 5.48
CA VAL A 334 -21.26 -3.65 5.87
C VAL A 334 -21.48 -2.38 5.05
N TYR A 335 -22.51 -2.39 4.22
CA TYR A 335 -22.87 -1.26 3.38
C TYR A 335 -24.38 -1.00 3.47
N LYS A 336 -24.75 0.24 3.78
CA LYS A 336 -26.15 0.68 3.98
C LYS A 336 -26.95 -0.25 4.90
N GLY A 337 -26.33 -0.72 5.98
CA GLY A 337 -26.93 -1.61 6.98
C GLY A 337 -27.02 -3.10 6.59
N LYS A 338 -26.65 -3.46 5.35
CA LYS A 338 -26.59 -4.86 4.91
C LYS A 338 -25.17 -5.41 5.01
N LYS A 339 -25.05 -6.67 5.44
CA LYS A 339 -23.78 -7.41 5.53
C LYS A 339 -23.57 -8.24 4.26
N TYR A 340 -22.34 -8.26 3.79
CA TYR A 340 -21.88 -9.03 2.64
C TYR A 340 -20.63 -9.81 3.03
N SER A 341 -20.45 -11.01 2.48
CA SER A 341 -19.12 -11.61 2.39
C SER A 341 -18.23 -10.73 1.49
N VAL A 342 -16.90 -10.87 1.57
CA VAL A 342 -15.99 -10.11 0.70
C VAL A 342 -16.28 -10.39 -0.79
N ASP A 343 -16.50 -11.64 -1.15
CA ASP A 343 -16.79 -12.05 -2.54
C ASP A 343 -18.14 -11.54 -3.03
N ASP A 344 -19.19 -11.64 -2.20
CA ASP A 344 -20.52 -11.16 -2.57
C ASP A 344 -20.54 -9.63 -2.66
N TRP A 345 -19.79 -8.95 -1.79
CA TRP A 345 -19.58 -7.52 -1.89
C TRP A 345 -18.93 -7.15 -3.21
N ASN A 346 -17.81 -7.79 -3.57
CA ASN A 346 -17.12 -7.46 -4.82
C ASN A 346 -18.02 -7.74 -6.04
N LYS A 347 -18.75 -8.86 -6.05
CA LYS A 347 -19.75 -9.12 -7.11
C LYS A 347 -20.81 -8.02 -7.15
N TYR A 348 -21.36 -7.63 -6.01
CA TYR A 348 -22.37 -6.58 -5.91
C TYR A 348 -21.83 -5.21 -6.34
N ALA A 349 -20.66 -4.81 -5.87
CA ALA A 349 -20.08 -3.49 -6.05
C ALA A 349 -19.46 -3.28 -7.45
N LEU A 350 -19.10 -4.37 -8.13
CA LEU A 350 -18.65 -4.35 -9.53
C LEU A 350 -19.81 -4.45 -10.53
N SER A 351 -20.97 -5.01 -10.13
CA SER A 351 -22.15 -5.18 -11.01
C SER A 351 -23.18 -4.07 -10.86
N THR A 352 -23.45 -3.68 -9.63
CA THR A 352 -24.05 -2.39 -9.33
C THR A 352 -22.88 -1.45 -9.50
N GLU A 353 -22.89 -0.67 -10.56
CA GLU A 353 -22.10 0.55 -10.61
C GLU A 353 -22.22 1.25 -9.23
N VAL A 354 -21.26 1.03 -8.31
CA VAL A 354 -21.00 1.94 -7.19
C VAL A 354 -20.32 3.17 -7.80
N GLN A 355 -20.99 3.68 -8.83
CA GLN A 355 -20.85 4.94 -9.48
C GLN A 355 -21.80 5.81 -8.69
N ILE A 356 -21.25 6.83 -8.05
CA ILE A 356 -21.88 8.14 -7.95
C ILE A 356 -23.26 8.12 -7.24
N GLU A 357 -23.32 8.74 -6.05
CA GLU A 357 -24.57 9.43 -5.69
C GLU A 357 -24.97 10.33 -6.87
N ASP A 358 -26.03 9.92 -7.58
CA ASP A 358 -26.60 10.62 -8.73
C ASP A 358 -26.62 12.14 -8.49
N ARG A 359 -25.76 12.85 -9.22
CA ARG A 359 -25.74 14.33 -9.26
C ARG A 359 -26.76 14.90 -10.24
N GLU A 360 -27.91 14.27 -10.37
CA GLU A 360 -29.12 14.95 -10.88
C GLU A 360 -30.04 15.46 -9.75
N ASN A 361 -29.92 14.97 -8.51
CA ASN A 361 -30.79 15.40 -7.39
C ASN A 361 -30.22 16.50 -6.47
N GLN A 362 -29.10 17.14 -6.82
CA GLN A 362 -28.60 18.34 -6.13
C GLN A 362 -28.98 19.67 -6.82
N ARG A 363 -29.84 19.64 -7.84
CA ARG A 363 -30.48 20.82 -8.43
C ARG A 363 -31.97 20.86 -8.14
N CYS A 364 -32.38 20.87 -6.88
CA CYS A 364 -33.59 21.54 -6.39
C CYS A 364 -33.67 21.42 -4.86
N ASN A 365 -33.98 22.53 -4.20
CA ASN A 365 -34.20 22.72 -2.75
C ASN A 365 -33.00 23.21 -1.93
N CYS A 366 -32.53 24.43 -2.26
CA CYS A 366 -32.17 25.44 -1.28
C CYS A 366 -32.36 26.83 -1.94
N LEU A 367 -33.62 27.26 -2.04
CA LEU A 367 -34.00 28.68 -2.03
C LEU A 367 -35.03 28.83 -0.91
N GLN A 368 -34.53 29.09 0.30
CA GLN A 368 -34.97 30.26 1.05
C GLN A 368 -34.14 31.45 0.57
#